data_AF-A0AAC8PV69-F1
#
_entry.id   AF-A0AAC8PV69-F1
#
_cell.length_a   1.000
_cell.length_b   1.000
_cell.length_c   1.000
_cell.angle_alpha   90.00
_cell.angle_beta   90.00
_cell.angle_gamma   90.00
#
_symmetry.space_group_name_H-M   'P 1'
#
loop_
_entity.id
_entity.type
_entity.pdbx_description
1 polymer ?
#
loop_
_entity_poly.entity_id
_entity_poly.type
_entity_poly.pdbx_seq_one_letter_code
_entity_poly.pdbx_strand_id
1 'polypeptide(L)'
;MYENFKNIKTKFQKAQKSESGTDSRLNDKKLSIILKSSSIQPINEKSTEQQERFTSIIDFPNFLAQVLYLFLKDKFLKDKKGDIAINNGIHRLDEKNLIKQFEQSGLYESVDDIKDFALHLLNVRVLFDRHVIKHDGLDNKNDWYVYQFKKSGKNNDYTNVFENTNEDRQIKLLQTMFHYSFPARNYKYWLFAYLKWLNDESREKLKKHEANGRAFKLLANEHIKFLEKLCDKFYFNRFCNHTSDKSNKGDDYFDIIYRSGDGLKPVKNCDFLHQGTAVENFIFNRLDYILWRKNQSSDFKFTARNSVEHYYPQNPIGGGLSDELAKVIDSFGNLCLITHSQNSSLGNKMPSEKKAGYDVKRYSLLSLKQQRMFEYNAETWGAKEIMEHGEQMIRLLNQPISKIDATQSDA
;
A
#
# COMPACT_ATOMS: atom_id res chain seq x y z
N MET A 1 -3.46 8.93 24.14
CA MET A 1 -2.18 9.57 23.74
C MET A 1 -2.18 11.09 23.97
N TYR A 2 -3.26 11.82 23.64
CA TYR A 2 -3.43 13.23 24.05
C TYR A 2 -3.26 13.41 25.57
N GLU A 3 -3.77 12.48 26.39
CA GLU A 3 -3.63 12.54 27.86
C GLU A 3 -2.24 12.15 28.39
N ASN A 4 -1.44 11.43 27.59
CA ASN A 4 -0.14 10.89 28.03
C ASN A 4 1.04 11.79 27.67
N PHE A 5 0.82 12.92 26.99
CA PHE A 5 1.89 13.88 26.65
C PHE A 5 2.53 14.49 27.91
N LYS A 6 1.73 14.81 28.93
CA LYS A 6 2.26 15.25 30.24
C LYS A 6 3.17 14.18 30.86
N ASN A 7 2.82 12.91 30.73
CA ASN A 7 3.65 11.80 31.20
C ASN A 7 4.91 11.61 30.36
N ILE A 8 4.85 11.75 29.04
CA ILE A 8 6.04 11.70 28.17
C ILE A 8 6.98 12.86 28.51
N LYS A 9 6.47 14.09 28.65
CA LYS A 9 7.25 15.27 29.06
C LYS A 9 7.92 15.06 30.42
N THR A 10 7.17 14.55 31.40
CA THR A 10 7.68 14.27 32.74
C THR A 10 8.71 13.13 32.74
N LYS A 11 8.46 12.04 31.98
CA LYS A 11 9.38 10.91 31.85
C LYS A 11 10.66 11.29 31.10
N PHE A 12 10.57 12.15 30.08
CA PHE A 12 11.72 12.66 29.34
C PHE A 12 12.60 13.54 30.23
N GLN A 13 12.01 14.43 31.02
CA GLN A 13 12.72 15.22 32.04
C GLN A 13 13.33 14.34 33.14
N LYS A 14 12.65 13.26 33.56
CA LYS A 14 13.20 12.31 34.54
C LYS A 14 14.34 11.46 33.96
N ALA A 15 14.26 11.05 32.70
CA ALA A 15 15.32 10.32 32.01
C ALA A 15 16.59 11.15 31.85
N GLN A 16 16.46 12.47 31.63
CA GLN A 16 17.59 13.41 31.68
C GLN A 16 18.22 13.52 33.07
N LYS A 17 17.45 13.36 34.15
CA LYS A 17 17.94 13.44 35.53
C LYS A 17 18.60 12.14 36.02
N SER A 18 18.25 10.98 35.47
CA SER A 18 18.84 9.69 35.89
C SER A 18 20.25 9.43 35.33
N GLU A 19 20.69 10.20 34.34
CA GLU A 19 22.05 10.07 33.76
C GLU A 19 23.08 11.03 34.39
N SER A 20 22.70 11.87 35.36
CA SER A 20 23.63 12.82 36.00
C SER A 20 24.27 12.26 37.28
N GLY A 21 25.16 11.28 37.11
CA GLY A 21 26.29 11.10 38.01
C GLY A 21 27.48 11.89 37.45
N THR A 22 27.77 13.04 38.07
CA THR A 22 28.93 13.92 37.84
C THR A 22 29.16 14.41 36.40
N ASP A 23 28.51 15.51 36.03
CA ASP A 23 29.25 16.73 35.66
C ASP A 23 28.30 17.96 35.69
N SER A 24 28.64 18.92 36.53
CA SER A 24 27.89 20.15 36.70
C SER A 24 28.26 21.11 35.57
N ARG A 25 27.39 21.22 34.55
CA ARG A 25 27.09 22.42 33.72
C ARG A 25 26.50 21.98 32.38
N LEU A 26 25.19 21.73 32.29
CA LEU A 26 24.52 21.74 30.99
C LEU A 26 23.15 22.43 31.06
N ASN A 27 23.20 23.68 30.60
CA ASN A 27 22.14 24.66 30.35
C ASN A 27 20.77 24.10 29.91
N ASP A 28 19.72 24.59 30.57
CA ASP A 28 18.37 24.73 30.02
C ASP A 28 18.40 25.60 28.75
N LYS A 29 18.72 25.01 27.59
CA LYS A 29 18.59 25.71 26.32
C LYS A 29 17.12 25.72 25.90
N LYS A 30 16.49 26.90 25.93
CA LYS A 30 15.17 27.13 25.31
C LYS A 30 15.20 26.66 23.85
N LEU A 31 14.09 26.12 23.33
CA LEU A 31 13.97 25.69 21.93
C LEU A 31 14.39 26.79 20.93
N SER A 32 14.15 28.05 21.28
CA SER A 32 14.60 29.21 20.51
C SER A 32 16.13 29.37 20.43
N ILE A 33 16.88 28.87 21.42
CA ILE A 33 18.36 28.87 21.41
C ILE A 33 18.88 27.74 20.54
N ILE A 34 18.22 26.57 20.57
CA ILE A 34 18.54 25.43 19.68
C ILE A 34 18.31 25.83 18.22
N LEU A 35 17.17 26.50 17.94
CA LEU A 35 16.83 26.99 16.60
C LEU A 35 17.67 28.19 16.15
N LYS A 36 18.22 28.99 17.09
CA LYS A 36 19.16 30.08 16.78
C LYS A 36 20.61 29.59 16.61
N SER A 37 21.01 28.49 17.24
CA SER A 37 22.31 27.85 16.95
C SER A 37 22.33 27.20 15.58
N SER A 38 21.17 26.88 15.01
CA SER A 38 20.98 26.62 13.58
C SER A 38 20.71 27.93 12.83
N SER A 39 21.62 28.90 12.93
CA SER A 39 21.80 29.82 11.81
C SER A 39 22.15 28.95 10.62
N ILE A 40 21.17 28.71 9.74
CA ILE A 40 21.39 28.12 8.44
C ILE A 40 22.35 29.08 7.73
N GLN A 41 23.65 28.80 7.85
CA GLN A 41 24.60 29.22 6.84
C GLN A 41 24.09 28.58 5.54
N PRO A 42 24.02 29.32 4.42
CA PRO A 42 23.76 28.68 3.15
C PRO A 42 24.78 27.55 3.03
N ILE A 43 24.30 26.33 2.87
CA ILE A 43 25.17 25.19 2.61
C ILE A 43 25.94 25.59 1.36
N ASN A 44 27.24 25.85 1.51
CA ASN A 44 28.15 25.88 0.37
C ASN A 44 27.96 24.54 -0.33
N GLU A 45 27.46 24.57 -1.58
CA GLU A 45 27.10 23.42 -2.43
C GLU A 45 28.30 22.55 -2.83
N LYS A 46 29.09 22.10 -1.85
CA LYS A 46 30.15 21.10 -2.02
C LYS A 46 30.22 20.12 -0.85
N SER A 47 29.10 19.86 -0.17
CA SER A 47 28.96 18.66 0.65
C SER A 47 28.42 17.54 -0.24
N THR A 48 29.21 16.48 -0.41
CA THR A 48 28.76 15.18 -0.94
C THR A 48 27.34 14.89 -0.47
N GLU A 49 26.39 14.77 -1.40
CA GLU A 49 25.01 14.41 -1.13
C GLU A 49 24.99 13.20 -0.19
N GLN A 50 24.64 13.41 1.09
CA GLN A 50 24.34 12.30 1.97
C GLN A 50 23.04 11.69 1.45
N GLN A 51 23.19 10.66 0.62
CA GLN A 51 22.08 9.93 0.03
C GLN A 51 21.13 9.47 1.14
N GLU A 52 19.87 9.86 1.08
CA GLU A 52 18.87 9.42 2.06
C GLU A 52 18.79 7.89 2.06
N ARG A 53 19.10 7.27 3.19
CA ARG A 53 19.12 5.81 3.31
C ARG A 53 17.76 5.19 2.98
N PHE A 54 16.65 5.79 3.39
CA PHE A 54 15.33 5.17 3.16
C PHE A 54 14.49 5.98 2.19
N THR A 55 13.97 5.34 1.15
CA THR A 55 13.03 5.97 0.21
C THR A 55 11.59 5.64 0.59
N SER A 56 10.77 6.68 0.75
CA SER A 56 9.35 6.59 1.12
C SER A 56 8.45 6.32 -0.10
N ILE A 57 7.35 5.60 0.12
CA ILE A 57 6.31 5.38 -0.91
C ILE A 57 5.41 6.60 -1.16
N ILE A 58 5.53 7.63 -0.32
CA ILE A 58 4.74 8.86 -0.37
C ILE A 58 5.66 10.04 -0.02
N ASP A 59 5.45 11.18 -0.67
CA ASP A 59 6.14 12.41 -0.31
C ASP A 59 5.47 13.10 0.89
N PHE A 60 6.15 14.11 1.42
CA PHE A 60 5.69 14.82 2.60
C PHE A 60 4.35 15.56 2.40
N PRO A 61 4.10 16.28 1.29
CA PRO A 61 2.81 16.95 1.06
C PRO A 61 1.61 15.99 1.04
N ASN A 62 1.69 14.88 0.29
CA ASN A 62 0.62 13.89 0.26
C ASN A 62 0.43 13.20 1.62
N PHE A 63 1.52 12.93 2.34
CA PHE A 63 1.45 12.39 3.70
C PHE A 63 0.72 13.36 4.64
N LEU A 64 1.05 14.66 4.57
CA LEU A 64 0.46 15.69 5.41
C LEU A 64 -1.06 15.83 5.13
N ALA A 65 -1.49 15.74 3.87
CA ALA A 65 -2.91 15.72 3.52
C ALA A 65 -3.67 14.55 4.18
N GLN A 66 -3.07 13.35 4.20
CA GLN A 66 -3.67 12.18 4.86
C GLN A 66 -3.78 12.36 6.38
N VAL A 67 -2.71 12.86 7.02
CA VAL A 67 -2.68 13.11 8.46
C VAL A 67 -3.68 14.20 8.85
N LEU A 68 -3.78 15.28 8.09
CA LEU A 68 -4.75 16.35 8.31
C LEU A 68 -6.18 15.81 8.23
N TYR A 69 -6.49 15.01 7.21
CA TYR A 69 -7.81 14.41 7.08
C TYR A 69 -8.15 13.51 8.28
N LEU A 70 -7.22 12.67 8.74
CA LEU A 70 -7.40 11.83 9.92
C LEU A 70 -7.66 12.66 11.18
N PHE A 71 -6.83 13.69 11.41
CA PHE A 71 -6.96 14.59 12.56
C PHE A 71 -8.34 15.26 12.58
N LEU A 72 -8.73 15.82 11.44
CA LEU A 72 -10.01 16.49 11.27
C LEU A 72 -11.17 15.53 11.55
N LYS A 73 -11.19 14.33 10.94
CA LYS A 73 -12.22 13.31 11.22
C LYS A 73 -12.31 12.95 12.68
N ASP A 74 -11.19 12.78 13.36
CA ASP A 74 -11.16 12.47 14.78
C ASP A 74 -11.71 13.61 15.65
N LYS A 75 -11.43 14.87 15.26
CA LYS A 75 -11.95 16.05 15.95
C LYS A 75 -13.47 16.18 15.78
N PHE A 76 -14.03 15.96 14.57
CA PHE A 76 -15.49 15.94 14.36
C PHE A 76 -16.22 14.95 15.25
N LEU A 77 -15.65 13.75 15.41
CA LEU A 77 -16.30 12.70 16.18
C LEU A 77 -16.38 13.05 17.68
N LYS A 78 -15.47 13.91 18.16
CA LYS A 78 -15.45 14.38 19.56
C LYS A 78 -16.34 15.61 19.75
N ASP A 79 -16.27 16.56 18.83
CA ASP A 79 -17.04 17.79 18.88
C ASP A 79 -18.38 17.61 18.16
N LYS A 80 -19.37 17.03 18.85
CA LYS A 80 -20.78 16.94 18.39
C LYS A 80 -21.45 18.31 18.10
N LYS A 81 -20.68 19.40 18.10
CA LYS A 81 -21.08 20.80 17.89
C LYS A 81 -20.66 21.40 16.54
N GLY A 82 -20.13 20.61 15.60
CA GLY A 82 -20.48 20.82 14.17
C GLY A 82 -19.76 21.89 13.34
N ASP A 83 -18.68 22.55 13.77
CA ASP A 83 -18.21 23.74 13.03
C ASP A 83 -17.12 23.57 11.96
N ILE A 84 -16.45 22.41 11.81
CA ILE A 84 -15.38 22.27 10.80
C ILE A 84 -15.81 21.38 9.60
N ALA A 85 -17.09 21.25 9.24
CA ALA A 85 -17.59 20.29 8.22
C ALA A 85 -16.57 19.92 7.10
N ILE A 86 -16.02 18.68 7.13
CA ILE A 86 -15.01 18.25 6.14
C ILE A 86 -15.58 18.47 4.76
N ASN A 87 -15.01 19.44 4.05
CA ASN A 87 -15.38 19.68 2.68
C ASN A 87 -14.74 18.58 1.82
N ASN A 88 -15.55 17.58 1.47
CA ASN A 88 -15.13 16.45 0.63
C ASN A 88 -14.68 16.88 -0.77
N GLY A 89 -14.91 18.11 -1.21
CA GLY A 89 -14.34 18.65 -2.46
C GLY A 89 -12.91 19.17 -2.32
N ILE A 90 -12.47 19.48 -1.09
CA ILE A 90 -11.19 20.12 -0.79
C ILE A 90 -10.24 19.16 -0.06
N HIS A 91 -10.78 18.40 0.88
CA HIS A 91 -10.02 17.43 1.69
C HIS A 91 -9.94 16.06 0.99
N ARG A 92 -9.55 16.02 -0.29
CA ARG A 92 -9.50 14.80 -1.12
C ARG A 92 -8.10 14.19 -1.24
N LEU A 93 -7.35 14.00 -0.16
CA LEU A 93 -5.98 13.43 -0.20
C LEU A 93 -5.12 13.97 -1.37
N ASP A 94 -5.29 15.26 -1.68
CA ASP A 94 -4.74 15.93 -2.86
C ASP A 94 -3.84 17.07 -2.39
N GLU A 95 -2.54 16.90 -2.58
CA GLU A 95 -1.53 17.88 -2.20
C GLU A 95 -1.72 19.24 -2.88
N LYS A 96 -2.34 19.29 -4.07
CA LYS A 96 -2.55 20.57 -4.79
C LYS A 96 -3.43 21.53 -4.02
N ASN A 97 -4.29 20.99 -3.16
CA ASN A 97 -5.19 21.75 -2.30
C ASN A 97 -4.69 21.84 -0.86
N LEU A 98 -3.44 21.45 -0.56
CA LEU A 98 -2.95 21.32 0.82
C LEU A 98 -3.05 22.63 1.61
N ILE A 99 -2.63 23.75 1.02
CA ILE A 99 -2.74 25.08 1.66
C ILE A 99 -4.20 25.38 1.99
N LYS A 100 -5.10 25.22 1.02
CA LYS A 100 -6.54 25.43 1.19
C LYS A 100 -7.15 24.50 2.25
N GLN A 101 -6.70 23.24 2.32
CA GLN A 101 -7.13 22.29 3.35
C GLN A 101 -6.74 22.78 4.74
N PHE A 102 -5.52 23.29 4.93
CA PHE A 102 -5.09 23.84 6.21
C PHE A 102 -5.82 25.14 6.57
N GLU A 103 -5.99 26.06 5.62
CA GLU A 103 -6.75 27.30 5.83
C GLU A 103 -8.20 27.02 6.27
N GLN A 104 -8.83 25.98 5.73
CA GLN A 104 -10.22 25.59 6.03
C GLN A 104 -10.34 24.55 7.15
N SER A 105 -9.23 24.17 7.78
CA SER A 105 -9.21 23.15 8.84
C SER A 105 -9.63 23.69 10.22
N GLY A 106 -9.76 25.01 10.38
CA GLY A 106 -9.93 25.66 11.68
C GLY A 106 -8.70 25.55 12.61
N LEU A 107 -7.61 24.91 12.18
CA LEU A 107 -6.42 24.69 13.03
C LEU A 107 -5.78 25.99 13.51
N TYR A 108 -5.83 27.05 12.70
CA TYR A 108 -5.18 28.32 13.01
C TYR A 108 -5.95 29.18 14.03
N GLU A 109 -7.15 28.77 14.42
CA GLU A 109 -8.00 29.49 15.38
C GLU A 109 -7.55 29.28 16.83
N SER A 110 -6.80 28.22 17.12
CA SER A 110 -6.38 27.87 18.47
C SER A 110 -4.95 27.33 18.50
N VAL A 111 -4.14 27.90 19.41
CA VAL A 111 -2.77 27.39 19.68
C VAL A 111 -2.79 25.95 20.17
N ASP A 112 -3.84 25.52 20.88
CA ASP A 112 -3.96 24.15 21.38
C ASP A 112 -4.29 23.18 20.24
N ASP A 113 -5.10 23.59 19.26
CA ASP A 113 -5.36 22.79 18.06
C ASP A 113 -4.09 22.58 17.22
N ILE A 114 -3.26 23.61 17.07
CA ILE A 114 -1.95 23.49 16.39
C ILE A 114 -1.06 22.48 17.10
N LYS A 115 -1.00 22.53 18.44
CA LYS A 115 -0.20 21.58 19.24
C LYS A 115 -0.75 20.16 19.14
N ASP A 116 -2.06 19.99 19.20
CA ASP A 116 -2.72 18.70 19.09
C ASP A 116 -2.51 18.08 17.71
N PHE A 117 -2.59 18.88 16.65
CA PHE A 117 -2.25 18.44 15.30
C PHE A 117 -0.77 18.05 15.18
N ALA A 118 0.15 18.85 15.70
CA ALA A 118 1.58 18.54 15.66
C ALA A 118 1.89 17.21 16.39
N LEU A 119 1.25 16.97 17.54
CA LEU A 119 1.37 15.69 18.24
C LEU A 119 0.74 14.54 17.43
N HIS A 120 -0.43 14.74 16.83
CA HIS A 120 -1.08 13.76 15.97
C HIS A 120 -0.20 13.38 14.77
N LEU A 121 0.43 14.37 14.12
CA LEU A 121 1.37 14.17 13.02
C LEU A 121 2.56 13.30 13.44
N LEU A 122 3.18 13.58 14.58
CA LEU A 122 4.29 12.76 15.09
C LEU A 122 3.85 11.32 15.36
N ASN A 123 2.64 11.13 15.91
CA ASN A 123 2.12 9.80 16.21
C ASN A 123 1.88 8.98 14.96
N VAL A 124 1.18 9.55 13.97
CA VAL A 124 0.93 8.89 12.68
C VAL A 124 2.26 8.67 11.94
N ARG A 125 3.22 9.59 12.07
CA ARG A 125 4.56 9.41 11.47
C ARG A 125 5.30 8.22 12.06
N VAL A 126 5.28 8.04 13.38
CA VAL A 126 5.89 6.85 14.03
C VAL A 126 5.21 5.56 13.55
N LEU A 127 3.89 5.56 13.38
CA LEU A 127 3.15 4.40 12.85
C LEU A 127 3.53 4.13 11.39
N PHE A 128 3.58 5.16 10.56
CA PHE A 128 4.03 5.08 9.17
C PHE A 128 5.45 4.50 9.09
N ASP A 129 6.39 5.09 9.82
CA ASP A 129 7.80 4.68 9.78
C ASP A 129 8.01 3.25 10.29
N ARG A 130 7.16 2.74 11.19
CA ARG A 130 7.28 1.36 11.69
C ARG A 130 6.58 0.32 10.84
N HIS A 131 5.45 0.66 10.22
CA HIS A 131 4.55 -0.36 9.66
C HIS A 131 4.37 -0.29 8.16
N VAL A 132 4.86 0.77 7.50
CA VAL A 132 4.76 0.96 6.06
C VAL A 132 6.07 0.60 5.38
N ILE A 133 5.97 -0.10 4.25
CA ILE A 133 7.11 -0.50 3.41
C ILE A 133 7.95 0.71 2.97
N LYS A 134 9.26 0.49 2.87
CA LYS A 134 10.24 1.43 2.34
C LYS A 134 11.40 0.70 1.67
N HIS A 135 12.11 1.39 0.77
CA HIS A 135 13.40 0.90 0.26
C HIS A 135 14.52 1.31 1.20
N ASP A 136 15.56 0.47 1.30
CA ASP A 136 16.82 0.78 1.97
C ASP A 136 17.91 0.95 0.88
N GLY A 137 18.43 2.16 0.72
CA GLY A 137 19.48 2.51 -0.23
C GLY A 137 20.84 1.90 0.09
N LEU A 138 21.01 1.28 1.26
CA LEU A 138 22.15 0.40 1.55
C LEU A 138 21.94 -1.04 1.06
N ASP A 139 20.72 -1.41 0.64
CA ASP A 139 20.43 -2.72 0.09
C ASP A 139 20.63 -2.75 -1.44
N ASN A 140 21.59 -3.58 -1.87
CA ASN A 140 21.87 -3.80 -3.29
C ASN A 140 20.81 -4.66 -4.00
N LYS A 141 19.86 -5.26 -3.26
CA LYS A 141 18.79 -6.10 -3.82
C LYS A 141 17.55 -5.30 -4.22
N ASN A 142 17.51 -4.00 -3.91
CA ASN A 142 16.36 -3.12 -4.15
C ASN A 142 15.04 -3.71 -3.58
N ASP A 143 15.13 -4.34 -2.40
CA ASP A 143 13.98 -5.00 -1.77
C ASP A 143 13.12 -4.01 -0.96
N TRP A 144 11.95 -4.47 -0.55
CA TRP A 144 11.05 -3.73 0.33
C TRP A 144 11.22 -4.18 1.77
N TYR A 145 11.19 -3.23 2.70
CA TYR A 145 11.40 -3.48 4.12
C TYR A 145 10.35 -2.82 5.00
N VAL A 146 10.01 -3.48 6.11
CA VAL A 146 9.22 -2.91 7.21
C VAL A 146 10.10 -2.93 8.45
N TYR A 147 10.90 -1.87 8.60
CA TYR A 147 11.90 -1.77 9.65
C TYR A 147 11.48 -0.89 10.83
N GLN A 148 12.00 -1.25 11.99
CA GLN A 148 12.01 -0.40 13.17
C GLN A 148 13.45 -0.16 13.61
N PHE A 149 13.67 1.03 14.19
CA PHE A 149 14.90 1.35 14.87
C PHE A 149 15.12 0.43 16.07
N LYS A 150 16.32 -0.13 16.19
CA LYS A 150 16.78 -0.92 17.32
C LYS A 150 18.08 -0.33 17.84
N LYS A 151 18.07 0.17 19.07
CA LYS A 151 19.30 0.61 19.75
C LYS A 151 20.13 -0.62 20.12
N SER A 152 21.33 -0.77 19.55
CA SER A 152 22.24 -1.88 19.83
C SER A 152 23.58 -1.34 20.37
N GLY A 153 23.66 -1.11 21.68
CA GLY A 153 24.89 -0.65 22.31
C GLY A 153 25.42 0.66 21.70
N LYS A 154 26.62 0.61 21.11
CA LYS A 154 27.29 1.76 20.46
C LYS A 154 26.78 2.08 19.05
N ASN A 155 26.08 1.16 18.38
CA ASN A 155 25.63 1.33 17.01
C ASN A 155 24.09 1.39 16.93
N ASN A 156 23.61 2.30 16.11
CA ASN A 156 22.21 2.41 15.74
C ASN A 156 21.93 1.43 14.60
N ASP A 157 20.95 0.53 14.77
CA ASP A 157 20.62 -0.48 13.77
C ASP A 157 19.12 -0.49 13.44
N TYR A 158 18.75 -1.15 12.34
CA TYR A 158 17.38 -1.35 11.90
C TYR A 158 17.09 -2.84 11.78
N THR A 159 15.94 -3.26 12.29
CA THR A 159 15.51 -4.66 12.22
C THR A 159 14.07 -4.75 11.74
N ASN A 160 13.68 -5.90 11.18
CA ASN A 160 12.28 -6.19 10.85
C ASN A 160 11.37 -5.95 12.06
N VAL A 161 10.20 -5.35 11.80
CA VAL A 161 9.17 -5.13 12.82
C VAL A 161 8.51 -6.44 13.22
N PHE A 162 8.35 -7.35 12.25
CA PHE A 162 7.75 -8.66 12.44
C PHE A 162 8.85 -9.72 12.51
N GLU A 163 8.91 -10.45 13.63
CA GLU A 163 9.95 -11.44 13.88
C GLU A 163 9.74 -12.72 13.06
N ASN A 164 8.48 -13.09 12.80
CA ASN A 164 8.14 -14.22 11.96
C ASN A 164 8.37 -13.85 10.48
N THR A 165 9.30 -14.55 9.84
CA THR A 165 9.71 -14.29 8.45
C THR A 165 8.59 -14.49 7.43
N ASN A 166 7.68 -15.46 7.66
CA ASN A 166 6.56 -15.73 6.76
C ASN A 166 5.50 -14.62 6.86
N GLU A 167 5.16 -14.17 8.06
CA GLU A 167 4.21 -13.07 8.26
C GLU A 167 4.79 -11.74 7.77
N ASP A 168 6.08 -11.46 8.04
CA ASP A 168 6.79 -10.29 7.50
C ASP A 168 6.73 -10.26 5.97
N ARG A 169 7.01 -11.41 5.34
CA ARG A 169 6.93 -11.58 3.90
C ARG A 169 5.51 -11.34 3.37
N GLN A 170 4.49 -11.90 4.02
CA GLN A 170 3.10 -11.72 3.62
C GLN A 170 2.66 -10.26 3.71
N ILE A 171 3.05 -9.56 4.78
CA ILE A 171 2.75 -8.13 4.95
C ILE A 171 3.43 -7.30 3.86
N LYS A 172 4.70 -7.59 3.55
CA LYS A 172 5.40 -6.93 2.45
C LYS A 172 4.72 -7.19 1.11
N LEU A 173 4.31 -8.41 0.82
CA LEU A 173 3.59 -8.74 -0.40
C LEU A 173 2.25 -8.01 -0.52
N LEU A 174 1.46 -7.96 0.55
CA LEU A 174 0.20 -7.20 0.58
C LEU A 174 0.43 -5.70 0.34
N GLN A 175 1.39 -5.10 1.04
CA GLN A 175 1.68 -3.67 0.87
C GLN A 175 2.25 -3.35 -0.52
N THR A 176 3.12 -4.19 -1.06
CA THR A 176 3.68 -4.01 -2.41
C THR A 176 2.63 -4.26 -3.49
N MET A 177 1.74 -5.24 -3.32
CA MET A 177 0.56 -5.43 -4.18
C MET A 177 -0.25 -4.14 -4.30
N PHE A 178 -0.58 -3.48 -3.18
CA PHE A 178 -1.27 -2.19 -3.21
C PHE A 178 -0.41 -1.08 -3.83
N HIS A 179 0.87 -1.00 -3.47
CA HIS A 179 1.77 0.03 -3.97
C HIS A 179 1.91 0.00 -5.50
N TYR A 180 2.12 -1.17 -6.08
CA TYR A 180 2.24 -1.33 -7.53
C TYR A 180 0.90 -1.28 -8.26
N SER A 181 -0.21 -1.55 -7.58
CA SER A 181 -1.56 -1.30 -8.13
C SER A 181 -1.90 0.18 -8.22
N PHE A 182 -1.36 1.00 -7.30
CA PHE A 182 -1.63 2.43 -7.19
C PHE A 182 -0.31 3.22 -7.09
N PRO A 183 0.49 3.29 -8.18
CA PRO A 183 1.86 3.81 -8.12
C PRO A 183 1.91 5.32 -7.86
N ALA A 184 0.90 6.06 -8.32
CA ALA A 184 0.81 7.51 -8.15
C ALA A 184 0.91 7.93 -6.68
N ARG A 185 1.66 9.01 -6.38
CA ARG A 185 1.94 9.44 -4.99
C ARG A 185 0.72 10.06 -4.30
N ASN A 186 -0.14 10.69 -5.09
CA ASN A 186 -1.43 11.24 -4.70
C ASN A 186 -2.51 10.14 -4.60
N TYR A 187 -3.60 10.45 -3.91
CA TYR A 187 -4.79 9.56 -3.85
C TYR A 187 -4.48 8.11 -3.43
N LYS A 188 -3.44 7.88 -2.60
CA LYS A 188 -3.09 6.56 -2.06
C LYS A 188 -4.08 6.11 -0.98
N TYR A 189 -5.33 5.84 -1.38
CA TYR A 189 -6.43 5.49 -0.48
C TYR A 189 -6.16 4.23 0.34
N TRP A 190 -5.41 3.25 -0.20
CA TRP A 190 -5.01 2.06 0.57
C TRP A 190 -4.10 2.42 1.75
N LEU A 191 -3.16 3.36 1.53
CA LEU A 191 -2.23 3.80 2.56
C LEU A 191 -2.98 4.62 3.61
N PHE A 192 -3.89 5.49 3.17
CA PHE A 192 -4.78 6.21 4.08
C PHE A 192 -5.61 5.25 4.95
N ALA A 193 -6.22 4.23 4.35
CA ALA A 193 -6.98 3.20 5.08
C ALA A 193 -6.12 2.49 6.12
N TYR A 194 -4.89 2.14 5.74
CA TYR A 194 -3.94 1.47 6.62
C TYR A 194 -3.47 2.37 7.77
N LEU A 195 -3.12 3.62 7.49
CA LEU A 195 -2.76 4.61 8.53
C LEU A 195 -3.92 4.90 9.47
N LYS A 196 -5.14 4.99 8.95
CA LYS A 196 -6.36 5.11 9.76
C LYS A 196 -6.47 3.96 10.74
N TRP A 197 -6.40 2.72 10.25
CA TRP A 197 -6.48 1.53 11.08
C TRP A 197 -5.35 1.46 12.11
N LEU A 198 -4.11 1.74 11.72
CA LEU A 198 -2.97 1.80 12.64
C LEU A 198 -3.19 2.83 13.76
N ASN A 199 -3.71 4.01 13.43
CA ASN A 199 -4.00 5.07 14.38
C ASN A 199 -5.15 4.68 15.33
N ASP A 200 -6.21 4.05 14.82
CA ASP A 200 -7.34 3.58 15.63
C ASP A 200 -6.91 2.46 16.60
N GLU A 201 -6.24 1.42 16.10
CA GLU A 201 -5.73 0.31 16.92
C GLU A 201 -4.70 0.79 17.95
N SER A 202 -3.80 1.68 17.55
CA SER A 202 -2.83 2.29 18.46
C SER A 202 -3.53 2.97 19.64
N ARG A 203 -4.59 3.74 19.37
CA ARG A 203 -5.35 4.43 20.41
C ARG A 203 -6.09 3.45 21.33
N GLU A 204 -6.77 2.47 20.77
CA GLU A 204 -7.50 1.48 21.55
C GLU A 204 -6.57 0.65 22.44
N LYS A 205 -5.41 0.23 21.93
CA LYS A 205 -4.41 -0.47 22.73
C LYS A 205 -3.82 0.43 23.82
N LEU A 206 -3.58 1.71 23.53
CA LEU A 206 -3.06 2.65 24.52
C LEU A 206 -4.04 2.92 25.68
N LYS A 207 -5.36 2.98 25.44
CA LYS A 207 -6.37 3.11 26.50
C LYS A 207 -6.23 1.99 27.55
N LYS A 208 -5.91 0.76 27.09
CA LYS A 208 -5.71 -0.40 27.97
C LYS A 208 -4.36 -0.41 28.70
N HIS A 209 -3.39 0.42 28.27
CA HIS A 209 -2.00 0.40 28.73
C HIS A 209 -1.56 1.65 29.51
N GLU A 210 -2.41 2.66 29.68
CA GLU A 210 -2.13 3.84 30.52
C GLU A 210 -1.72 3.45 31.95
N ALA A 211 -2.24 2.33 32.47
CA ALA A 211 -1.87 1.78 33.78
C ALA A 211 -0.48 1.09 33.83
N ASN A 212 0.05 0.62 32.69
CA ASN A 212 1.16 -0.34 32.66
C ASN A 212 2.46 0.26 32.10
N GLY A 213 2.38 1.42 31.45
CA GLY A 213 3.52 2.18 30.93
C GLY A 213 4.34 1.49 29.83
N ARG A 214 3.84 0.41 29.23
CA ARG A 214 4.52 -0.35 28.15
C ARG A 214 4.07 0.13 26.76
N ALA A 215 4.99 0.07 25.80
CA ALA A 215 4.66 0.26 24.39
C ALA A 215 3.74 -0.88 23.92
N PHE A 216 2.71 -0.55 23.14
CA PHE A 216 1.88 -1.58 22.50
C PHE A 216 2.61 -2.14 21.27
N LYS A 217 2.36 -3.42 20.96
CA LYS A 217 2.79 -4.07 19.71
C LYS A 217 1.54 -4.48 18.95
N LEU A 218 1.47 -4.12 17.67
CA LEU A 218 0.48 -4.67 16.74
C LEU A 218 1.00 -6.00 16.22
N LEU A 219 0.18 -7.04 16.28
CA LEU A 219 0.57 -8.39 15.90
C LEU A 219 0.50 -8.53 14.38
N ALA A 220 1.45 -9.24 13.77
CA ALA A 220 1.55 -9.39 12.32
C ALA A 220 0.24 -9.91 11.69
N ASN A 221 -0.42 -10.87 12.35
CA ASN A 221 -1.71 -11.41 11.92
C ASN A 221 -2.84 -10.35 11.88
N GLU A 222 -2.81 -9.31 12.71
CA GLU A 222 -3.77 -8.21 12.66
C GLU A 222 -3.56 -7.35 11.40
N HIS A 223 -2.29 -7.08 11.04
CA HIS A 223 -1.94 -6.39 9.79
C HIS A 223 -2.39 -7.17 8.56
N ILE A 224 -2.09 -8.48 8.53
CA ILE A 224 -2.47 -9.38 7.43
C ILE A 224 -3.99 -9.37 7.25
N LYS A 225 -4.75 -9.62 8.33
CA LYS A 225 -6.22 -9.63 8.30
C LYS A 225 -6.79 -8.32 7.80
N PHE A 226 -6.24 -7.19 8.25
CA PHE A 226 -6.70 -5.87 7.81
C PHE A 226 -6.44 -5.66 6.31
N LEU A 227 -5.21 -5.89 5.85
CA LEU A 227 -4.81 -5.65 4.47
C LEU A 227 -5.54 -6.56 3.46
N GLU A 228 -5.78 -7.82 3.81
CA GLU A 228 -6.58 -8.74 3.00
C GLU A 228 -8.04 -8.32 2.94
N LYS A 229 -8.63 -7.94 4.08
CA LYS A 229 -10.01 -7.43 4.12
C LYS A 229 -10.14 -6.14 3.31
N LEU A 230 -9.14 -5.26 3.35
CA LEU A 230 -9.10 -4.06 2.52
C LEU A 230 -9.03 -4.42 1.03
N CYS A 231 -8.24 -5.43 0.67
CA CYS A 231 -8.12 -5.92 -0.70
C CYS A 231 -9.47 -6.46 -1.21
N ASP A 232 -10.16 -7.26 -0.40
CA ASP A 232 -11.52 -7.72 -0.70
C ASP A 232 -12.50 -6.57 -0.83
N LYS A 233 -12.47 -5.62 0.12
CA LYS A 233 -13.33 -4.44 0.06
C LYS A 233 -13.14 -3.65 -1.23
N PHE A 234 -11.91 -3.45 -1.68
CA PHE A 234 -11.62 -2.78 -2.95
C PHE A 234 -12.13 -3.60 -4.12
N TYR A 235 -11.82 -4.90 -4.18
CA TYR A 235 -12.30 -5.76 -5.27
C TYR A 235 -13.83 -5.77 -5.39
N PHE A 236 -14.54 -6.15 -4.33
CA PHE A 236 -15.99 -6.36 -4.39
C PHE A 236 -16.80 -5.06 -4.48
N ASN A 237 -16.34 -3.96 -3.87
CA ASN A 237 -17.13 -2.71 -3.83
C ASN A 237 -16.73 -1.67 -4.88
N ARG A 238 -15.45 -1.62 -5.27
CA ARG A 238 -14.93 -0.67 -6.26
C ARG A 238 -14.97 -1.25 -7.67
N PHE A 239 -14.34 -2.41 -7.87
CA PHE A 239 -14.02 -2.90 -9.21
C PHE A 239 -15.04 -3.91 -9.76
N CYS A 240 -15.64 -4.73 -8.91
CA CYS A 240 -16.49 -5.83 -9.37
C CYS A 240 -17.89 -5.41 -9.85
N ASN A 241 -18.35 -4.21 -9.46
CA ASN A 241 -19.71 -3.74 -9.73
C ASN A 241 -19.81 -2.64 -10.79
N HIS A 242 -18.86 -2.61 -11.74
CA HIS A 242 -19.03 -1.77 -12.92
C HIS A 242 -20.22 -2.30 -13.73
N THR A 243 -21.31 -1.52 -13.75
CA THR A 243 -22.35 -1.68 -14.77
C THR A 243 -21.75 -1.41 -16.15
N SER A 244 -22.41 -1.83 -17.23
CA SER A 244 -22.01 -1.51 -18.61
C SER A 244 -21.78 -0.01 -18.88
N ASP A 245 -22.28 0.86 -17.98
CA ASP A 245 -21.90 2.26 -17.88
C ASP A 245 -20.47 2.45 -17.33
N LYS A 246 -19.53 2.75 -18.23
CA LYS A 246 -18.12 3.10 -17.93
C LYS A 246 -17.95 4.32 -17.01
N SER A 247 -19.00 5.12 -16.78
CA SER A 247 -18.95 6.25 -15.84
C SER A 247 -19.07 5.81 -14.38
N ASN A 248 -19.69 4.65 -14.12
CA ASN A 248 -19.88 4.13 -12.78
C ASN A 248 -18.62 3.42 -12.30
N LYS A 249 -17.80 4.10 -11.50
CA LYS A 249 -16.53 3.58 -10.97
C LYS A 249 -16.67 2.71 -9.71
N GLY A 250 -17.88 2.27 -9.37
CA GLY A 250 -18.17 1.63 -8.09
C GLY A 250 -18.13 2.60 -6.91
N ASP A 251 -18.15 2.07 -5.68
CA ASP A 251 -18.20 2.89 -4.47
C ASP A 251 -16.98 3.81 -4.34
N ASP A 252 -17.14 5.00 -3.78
CA ASP A 252 -16.00 5.88 -3.47
C ASP A 252 -15.10 5.24 -2.41
N TYR A 253 -13.79 5.46 -2.50
CA TYR A 253 -12.82 4.86 -1.59
C TYR A 253 -13.07 5.25 -0.13
N PHE A 254 -13.45 6.48 0.16
CA PHE A 254 -13.76 6.87 1.54
C PHE A 254 -14.97 6.12 2.07
N ASP A 255 -16.02 5.96 1.26
CA ASP A 255 -17.20 5.19 1.65
C ASP A 255 -16.83 3.74 1.97
N ILE A 256 -15.98 3.12 1.15
CA ILE A 256 -15.47 1.76 1.38
C ILE A 256 -14.68 1.67 2.70
N ILE A 257 -13.80 2.65 2.95
CA ILE A 257 -12.89 2.69 4.11
C ILE A 257 -13.66 2.92 5.41
N TYR A 258 -14.66 3.80 5.40
CA TYR A 258 -15.45 4.15 6.60
C TYR A 258 -16.66 3.24 6.81
N ARG A 259 -17.06 2.41 5.84
CA ARG A 259 -18.16 1.46 5.99
C ARG A 259 -17.89 0.44 7.10
N SER A 260 -18.82 0.39 8.06
CA SER A 260 -18.90 -0.63 9.12
C SER A 260 -19.19 -2.02 8.53
N GLY A 261 -18.62 -3.07 9.14
CA GLY A 261 -18.80 -4.46 8.69
C GLY A 261 -17.86 -4.90 7.57
N ASP A 262 -18.15 -6.04 6.95
CA ASP A 262 -17.47 -6.51 5.73
C ASP A 262 -18.02 -5.79 4.49
N GLY A 263 -19.34 -5.66 4.38
CA GLY A 263 -20.06 -4.89 3.37
C GLY A 263 -19.66 -5.28 1.94
N LEU A 264 -19.31 -6.55 1.72
CA LEU A 264 -18.91 -7.07 0.41
C LEU A 264 -20.16 -7.27 -0.45
N LYS A 265 -20.20 -6.61 -1.61
CA LYS A 265 -21.28 -6.80 -2.58
C LYS A 265 -21.08 -8.13 -3.35
N PRO A 266 -22.15 -8.86 -3.65
CA PRO A 266 -22.05 -10.07 -4.46
C PRO A 266 -21.61 -9.74 -5.89
N VAL A 267 -20.88 -10.65 -6.51
CA VAL A 267 -20.48 -10.55 -7.92
C VAL A 267 -21.68 -10.92 -8.79
N LYS A 268 -22.17 -9.97 -9.60
CA LYS A 268 -23.33 -10.19 -10.49
C LYS A 268 -22.94 -10.73 -11.86
N ASN A 269 -21.92 -10.13 -12.47
CA ASN A 269 -21.31 -10.55 -13.73
C ASN A 269 -19.79 -10.28 -13.67
N CYS A 270 -19.07 -10.74 -14.67
CA CYS A 270 -17.61 -10.59 -14.75
C CYS A 270 -17.17 -9.77 -15.97
N ASP A 271 -18.07 -9.02 -16.61
CA ASP A 271 -17.79 -8.32 -17.88
C ASP A 271 -16.64 -7.31 -17.74
N PHE A 272 -16.48 -6.71 -16.55
CA PHE A 272 -15.36 -5.83 -16.20
C PHE A 272 -13.97 -6.50 -16.26
N LEU A 273 -13.91 -7.82 -16.40
CA LEU A 273 -12.67 -8.59 -16.58
C LEU A 273 -12.37 -8.87 -18.07
N HIS A 274 -13.32 -8.64 -18.97
CA HIS A 274 -13.23 -8.97 -20.40
C HIS A 274 -13.14 -7.71 -21.27
N GLN A 275 -12.34 -6.73 -20.83
CA GLN A 275 -12.22 -5.41 -21.48
C GLN A 275 -10.79 -5.10 -21.94
N GLY A 276 -9.99 -6.15 -22.23
CA GLY A 276 -8.64 -6.00 -22.77
C GLY A 276 -7.75 -5.16 -21.86
N THR A 277 -7.04 -4.18 -22.44
CA THR A 277 -6.11 -3.32 -21.70
C THR A 277 -6.78 -2.35 -20.72
N ALA A 278 -8.11 -2.30 -20.66
CA ALA A 278 -8.84 -1.47 -19.70
C ALA A 278 -9.07 -2.16 -18.34
N VAL A 279 -8.72 -3.44 -18.20
CA VAL A 279 -8.80 -4.13 -16.90
C VAL A 279 -7.81 -3.51 -15.92
N GLU A 280 -8.29 -3.17 -14.73
CA GLU A 280 -7.50 -2.48 -13.71
C GLU A 280 -6.33 -3.33 -13.18
N ASN A 281 -5.13 -2.73 -13.11
CA ASN A 281 -3.91 -3.40 -12.62
C ASN A 281 -4.09 -4.04 -11.23
N PHE A 282 -4.91 -3.42 -10.37
CA PHE A 282 -5.26 -3.95 -9.06
C PHE A 282 -5.82 -5.37 -9.11
N ILE A 283 -6.63 -5.69 -10.11
CA ILE A 283 -7.29 -7.00 -10.25
C ILE A 283 -6.25 -8.10 -10.50
N PHE A 284 -5.31 -7.84 -11.40
CA PHE A 284 -4.20 -8.77 -11.68
C PHE A 284 -3.29 -8.94 -10.45
N ASN A 285 -2.93 -7.84 -9.78
CA ASN A 285 -2.08 -7.91 -8.59
C ASN A 285 -2.77 -8.65 -7.43
N ARG A 286 -4.09 -8.46 -7.27
CA ARG A 286 -4.89 -9.25 -6.31
C ARG A 286 -4.86 -10.74 -6.65
N LEU A 287 -5.05 -11.10 -7.93
CA LEU A 287 -4.97 -12.50 -8.36
C LEU A 287 -3.58 -13.09 -8.08
N ASP A 288 -2.50 -12.38 -8.40
CA ASP A 288 -1.15 -12.83 -8.11
C ASP A 288 -0.96 -13.06 -6.60
N TYR A 289 -1.48 -12.15 -5.75
CA TYR A 289 -1.45 -12.36 -4.31
C TYR A 289 -2.21 -13.64 -3.88
N ILE A 290 -3.37 -13.89 -4.48
CA ILE A 290 -4.18 -15.09 -4.23
C ILE A 290 -3.44 -16.36 -4.65
N LEU A 291 -2.83 -16.36 -5.84
CA LEU A 291 -2.04 -17.49 -6.34
C LEU A 291 -0.84 -17.76 -5.42
N TRP A 292 -0.16 -16.70 -4.95
CA TRP A 292 0.91 -16.83 -3.96
C TRP A 292 0.38 -17.37 -2.62
N ARG A 293 -0.81 -16.92 -2.18
CA ARG A 293 -1.41 -17.39 -0.92
C ARG A 293 -1.73 -18.88 -0.95
N LYS A 294 -2.18 -19.41 -2.09
CA LYS A 294 -2.39 -20.85 -2.33
C LYS A 294 -1.08 -21.64 -2.37
N ASN A 295 0.00 -21.03 -2.85
CA ASN A 295 1.31 -21.67 -2.97
C ASN A 295 2.44 -20.76 -2.45
N GLN A 296 2.58 -20.73 -1.12
CA GLN A 296 3.52 -19.85 -0.40
C GLN A 296 5.00 -20.21 -0.61
N SER A 297 5.29 -21.23 -1.43
CA SER A 297 6.65 -21.69 -1.74
C SER A 297 7.36 -20.86 -2.80
N SER A 298 6.64 -20.06 -3.59
CA SER A 298 7.25 -19.27 -4.67
C SER A 298 8.05 -18.10 -4.11
N ASP A 299 9.21 -17.79 -4.70
CA ASP A 299 10.02 -16.57 -4.42
C ASP A 299 9.45 -15.29 -5.06
N PHE A 300 8.13 -15.28 -5.29
CA PHE A 300 7.44 -14.20 -5.97
C PHE A 300 7.57 -12.87 -5.23
N LYS A 301 7.72 -11.81 -6.03
CA LYS A 301 7.69 -10.40 -5.61
C LYS A 301 6.88 -9.58 -6.62
N PHE A 302 6.12 -8.63 -6.09
CA PHE A 302 5.53 -7.59 -6.92
C PHE A 302 6.61 -6.62 -7.41
N THR A 303 6.50 -6.22 -8.67
CA THR A 303 7.37 -5.25 -9.33
C THR A 303 6.51 -4.33 -10.17
N ALA A 304 7.10 -3.31 -10.81
CA ALA A 304 6.40 -2.33 -11.63
C ALA A 304 5.89 -2.89 -12.99
N ARG A 305 5.05 -3.93 -12.93
CA ARG A 305 4.30 -4.49 -14.06
C ARG A 305 3.01 -3.70 -14.21
N ASN A 306 3.05 -2.63 -14.99
CA ASN A 306 1.94 -1.68 -15.12
C ASN A 306 1.27 -1.72 -16.50
N SER A 307 1.65 -2.68 -17.34
CA SER A 307 1.08 -2.85 -18.67
C SER A 307 0.30 -4.15 -18.76
N VAL A 308 -0.97 -4.06 -19.15
CA VAL A 308 -1.77 -5.21 -19.54
C VAL A 308 -1.33 -5.66 -20.94
N GLU A 309 -1.08 -6.95 -21.09
CA GLU A 309 -0.67 -7.60 -22.33
C GLU A 309 -1.62 -8.71 -22.71
N HIS A 310 -1.95 -8.78 -23.99
CA HIS A 310 -2.67 -9.89 -24.60
C HIS A 310 -1.67 -10.98 -24.99
N TYR A 311 -1.79 -12.18 -24.44
CA TYR A 311 -0.86 -13.26 -24.78
C TYR A 311 -1.06 -13.75 -26.23
N TYR A 312 -2.30 -14.00 -26.63
CA TYR A 312 -2.67 -14.01 -28.04
C TYR A 312 -2.93 -12.57 -28.51
N PRO A 313 -2.19 -12.05 -29.51
CA PRO A 313 -2.29 -10.64 -29.90
C PRO A 313 -3.62 -10.32 -30.61
N GLN A 314 -4.12 -9.09 -30.44
CA GLN A 314 -5.30 -8.62 -31.15
C GLN A 314 -5.09 -8.52 -32.68
N ASN A 315 -3.84 -8.28 -33.10
CA ASN A 315 -3.46 -8.13 -34.51
C ASN A 315 -2.28 -9.07 -34.84
N PRO A 316 -2.51 -10.39 -34.97
CA PRO A 316 -1.43 -11.36 -35.18
C PRO A 316 -0.65 -11.10 -36.48
N ILE A 317 0.65 -11.39 -36.46
CA ILE A 317 1.50 -11.28 -37.66
C ILE A 317 1.15 -12.42 -38.62
N GLY A 318 0.82 -12.09 -39.88
CA GLY A 318 0.59 -13.09 -40.93
C GLY A 318 -0.82 -13.67 -41.01
N GLY A 319 -1.81 -13.10 -40.30
CA GLY A 319 -3.21 -13.51 -40.41
C GLY A 319 -4.18 -12.65 -39.60
N GLY A 320 -5.48 -12.97 -39.66
CA GLY A 320 -6.53 -12.37 -38.84
C GLY A 320 -6.99 -13.33 -37.73
N LEU A 321 -7.80 -12.81 -36.81
CA LEU A 321 -8.47 -13.65 -35.80
C LEU A 321 -9.58 -14.47 -36.46
N SER A 322 -9.78 -15.71 -36.01
CA SER A 322 -11.01 -16.44 -36.31
C SER A 322 -12.21 -15.82 -35.58
N ASP A 323 -13.43 -16.07 -36.07
CA ASP A 323 -14.65 -15.54 -35.46
C ASP A 323 -14.83 -15.97 -33.99
N GLU A 324 -14.40 -17.18 -33.65
CA GLU A 324 -14.43 -17.69 -32.28
C GLU A 324 -13.42 -16.98 -31.39
N LEU A 325 -12.20 -16.75 -31.89
CA LEU A 325 -11.13 -16.10 -31.14
C LEU A 325 -11.41 -14.61 -30.94
N ALA A 326 -11.96 -13.94 -31.96
CA ALA A 326 -12.35 -12.54 -31.89
C ALA A 326 -13.34 -12.25 -30.74
N LYS A 327 -14.21 -13.22 -30.40
CA LYS A 327 -15.17 -13.09 -29.29
C LYS A 327 -14.52 -13.14 -27.91
N VAL A 328 -13.33 -13.73 -27.78
CA VAL A 328 -12.68 -13.96 -26.49
C VAL A 328 -11.30 -13.31 -26.37
N ILE A 329 -10.84 -12.59 -27.40
CA ILE A 329 -9.48 -12.02 -27.43
C ILE A 329 -9.21 -11.09 -26.25
N ASP A 330 -10.22 -10.30 -25.85
CA ASP A 330 -10.16 -9.34 -24.73
C ASP A 330 -10.51 -9.98 -23.38
N SER A 331 -10.72 -11.29 -23.33
CA SER A 331 -11.06 -12.00 -22.11
C SER A 331 -9.89 -12.06 -21.14
N PHE A 332 -10.21 -11.96 -19.85
CA PHE A 332 -9.24 -12.05 -18.76
C PHE A 332 -8.28 -13.24 -18.84
N GLY A 333 -8.73 -14.38 -19.36
CA GLY A 333 -7.89 -15.55 -19.58
C GLY A 333 -6.68 -15.27 -20.48
N ASN A 334 -6.82 -14.40 -21.48
CA ASN A 334 -5.78 -14.01 -22.42
C ASN A 334 -4.88 -12.86 -21.93
N LEU A 335 -5.24 -12.21 -20.81
CA LEU A 335 -4.56 -11.00 -20.34
C LEU A 335 -3.56 -11.32 -19.22
N CYS A 336 -2.41 -10.65 -19.19
CA CYS A 336 -1.52 -10.66 -18.02
C CYS A 336 -0.85 -9.30 -17.80
N LEU A 337 -0.34 -9.08 -16.59
CA LEU A 337 0.47 -7.90 -16.28
C LEU A 337 1.94 -8.17 -16.57
N ILE A 338 2.54 -7.26 -17.35
CA ILE A 338 3.96 -7.23 -17.66
C ILE A 338 4.52 -5.80 -17.53
N THR A 339 5.84 -5.65 -17.67
CA THR A 339 6.46 -4.32 -17.74
C THR A 339 6.25 -3.68 -19.10
N HIS A 340 6.25 -2.34 -19.18
CA HIS A 340 6.14 -1.64 -20.47
C HIS A 340 7.23 -2.05 -21.46
N SER A 341 8.48 -2.24 -21.00
CA SER A 341 9.58 -2.67 -21.86
C SER A 341 9.36 -4.05 -22.45
N GLN A 342 8.76 -4.98 -21.68
CA GLN A 342 8.39 -6.30 -22.20
C GLN A 342 7.28 -6.14 -23.23
N ASN A 343 6.25 -5.34 -22.95
CA ASN A 343 5.14 -5.15 -23.87
C ASN A 343 5.61 -4.61 -25.23
N SER A 344 6.46 -3.58 -25.21
CA SER A 344 7.05 -3.02 -26.42
C SER A 344 7.88 -4.02 -27.23
N SER A 345 8.48 -5.04 -26.59
CA SER A 345 9.30 -6.06 -27.25
C SER A 345 8.50 -7.25 -27.79
N LEU A 346 7.39 -7.58 -27.13
CA LEU A 346 6.53 -8.70 -27.52
C LEU A 346 5.63 -8.31 -28.70
N GLY A 347 4.97 -7.14 -28.64
CA GLY A 347 4.09 -6.65 -29.69
C GLY A 347 3.09 -7.70 -30.19
N ASN A 348 3.01 -7.85 -31.52
CA ASN A 348 2.05 -8.72 -32.20
C ASN A 348 2.51 -10.18 -32.37
N LYS A 349 3.53 -10.61 -31.62
CA LYS A 349 4.01 -12.00 -31.66
C LYS A 349 2.94 -12.99 -31.22
N MET A 350 2.99 -14.20 -31.75
CA MET A 350 2.10 -15.29 -31.35
C MET A 350 2.47 -15.84 -29.97
N PRO A 351 1.56 -16.54 -29.26
CA PRO A 351 1.83 -17.10 -27.93
C PRO A 351 3.10 -17.97 -27.87
N SER A 352 3.35 -18.82 -28.87
CA SER A 352 4.55 -19.66 -28.95
C SER A 352 5.83 -18.84 -29.01
N GLU A 353 5.87 -17.80 -29.84
CA GLU A 353 7.00 -16.87 -29.94
C GLU A 353 7.19 -16.06 -28.66
N LYS A 354 6.09 -15.58 -28.04
CA LYS A 354 6.14 -14.85 -26.78
C LYS A 354 6.74 -15.72 -25.69
N LYS A 355 6.30 -16.97 -25.55
CA LYS A 355 6.83 -17.94 -24.56
C LYS A 355 8.30 -18.26 -24.81
N ALA A 356 8.67 -18.56 -26.05
CA ALA A 356 10.04 -18.89 -26.44
C ALA A 356 11.03 -17.72 -26.21
N GLY A 357 10.54 -16.48 -26.25
CA GLY A 357 11.32 -15.29 -25.96
C GLY A 357 11.71 -15.11 -24.48
N TYR A 358 11.15 -15.90 -23.56
CA TYR A 358 11.52 -15.86 -22.14
C TYR A 358 12.53 -16.95 -21.79
N ASP A 359 13.65 -16.53 -21.17
CA ASP A 359 14.54 -17.45 -20.48
C ASP A 359 13.78 -18.09 -19.30
N VAL A 360 13.72 -19.43 -19.25
CA VAL A 360 13.08 -20.21 -18.19
C VAL A 360 13.61 -19.81 -16.81
N LYS A 361 14.88 -19.44 -16.70
CA LYS A 361 15.49 -18.96 -15.44
C LYS A 361 14.87 -17.66 -14.93
N ARG A 362 14.22 -16.89 -15.81
CA ARG A 362 13.53 -15.62 -15.50
C ARG A 362 12.04 -15.79 -15.26
N TYR A 363 11.49 -17.01 -15.33
CA TYR A 363 10.06 -17.24 -15.10
C TYR A 363 9.60 -16.82 -13.70
N SER A 364 10.47 -16.96 -12.70
CA SER A 364 10.22 -16.47 -11.34
C SER A 364 10.01 -14.96 -11.25
N LEU A 365 10.43 -14.20 -12.27
CA LEU A 365 10.25 -12.76 -12.39
C LEU A 365 8.96 -12.37 -13.13
N LEU A 366 8.16 -13.33 -13.59
CA LEU A 366 6.86 -13.08 -14.22
C LEU A 366 5.77 -12.86 -13.16
N SER A 367 4.63 -12.29 -13.56
CA SER A 367 3.42 -12.38 -12.74
C SER A 367 3.02 -13.85 -12.57
N LEU A 368 2.42 -14.20 -11.43
CA LEU A 368 2.00 -15.58 -11.19
C LEU A 368 0.92 -16.01 -12.18
N LYS A 369 0.02 -15.09 -12.56
CA LYS A 369 -0.94 -15.34 -13.66
C LYS A 369 -0.22 -15.70 -14.96
N GLN A 370 0.82 -14.97 -15.35
CA GLN A 370 1.57 -15.28 -16.57
C GLN A 370 2.30 -16.63 -16.47
N GLN A 371 2.85 -16.98 -15.30
CA GLN A 371 3.42 -18.31 -15.08
C GLN A 371 2.38 -19.41 -15.31
N ARG A 372 1.15 -19.25 -14.83
CA ARG A 372 0.02 -20.16 -15.11
C ARG A 372 -0.30 -20.27 -16.59
N MET A 373 -0.28 -19.16 -17.32
CA MET A 373 -0.46 -19.18 -18.79
C MET A 373 0.62 -20.00 -19.48
N PHE A 374 1.86 -19.97 -18.96
CA PHE A 374 2.98 -20.71 -19.51
C PHE A 374 2.94 -22.21 -19.16
N GLU A 375 2.03 -22.67 -18.31
CA GLU A 375 1.78 -24.10 -18.08
C GLU A 375 1.03 -24.73 -19.27
N TYR A 376 0.29 -23.94 -20.04
CA TYR A 376 -0.41 -24.38 -21.25
C TYR A 376 0.55 -24.56 -22.43
N ASN A 377 0.14 -25.41 -23.38
CA ASN A 377 0.81 -25.51 -24.68
C ASN A 377 0.54 -24.23 -25.49
N ALA A 378 1.61 -23.50 -25.82
CA ALA A 378 1.50 -22.22 -26.50
C ALA A 378 1.10 -22.37 -27.98
N GLU A 379 1.37 -23.52 -28.60
CA GLU A 379 0.97 -23.79 -29.99
C GLU A 379 -0.55 -23.98 -30.14
N THR A 380 -1.21 -24.40 -29.06
CA THR A 380 -2.67 -24.62 -29.05
C THR A 380 -3.42 -23.50 -28.35
N TRP A 381 -2.75 -22.43 -27.90
CA TRP A 381 -3.40 -21.34 -27.17
C TRP A 381 -4.41 -20.63 -28.07
N GLY A 382 -5.70 -20.93 -27.90
CA GLY A 382 -6.79 -20.35 -28.67
C GLY A 382 -8.01 -20.06 -27.80
N ALA A 383 -9.20 -20.01 -28.43
CA ALA A 383 -10.41 -19.58 -27.75
C ALA A 383 -10.76 -20.46 -26.55
N LYS A 384 -10.56 -21.78 -26.67
CA LYS A 384 -10.82 -22.77 -25.62
C LYS A 384 -9.92 -22.53 -24.39
N GLU A 385 -8.61 -22.45 -24.59
CA GLU A 385 -7.62 -22.27 -23.52
C GLU A 385 -7.80 -20.91 -22.83
N ILE A 386 -8.12 -19.87 -23.60
CA ILE A 386 -8.45 -18.55 -23.07
C ILE A 386 -9.68 -18.62 -22.14
N MET A 387 -10.73 -19.33 -22.54
CA MET A 387 -11.93 -19.50 -21.71
C MET A 387 -11.64 -20.33 -20.45
N GLU A 388 -10.99 -21.48 -20.59
CA GLU A 388 -10.66 -22.38 -19.48
C GLU A 388 -9.75 -21.69 -18.45
N HIS A 389 -8.66 -21.06 -18.90
CA HIS A 389 -7.77 -20.31 -18.01
C HIS A 389 -8.51 -19.11 -17.37
N GLY A 390 -9.35 -18.42 -18.14
CA GLY A 390 -10.18 -17.33 -17.65
C GLY A 390 -11.08 -17.77 -16.51
N GLU A 391 -11.83 -18.86 -16.68
CA GLU A 391 -12.73 -19.40 -15.66
C GLU A 391 -11.99 -19.75 -14.37
N GLN A 392 -10.84 -20.43 -14.47
CA GLN A 392 -10.01 -20.78 -13.31
C GLN A 392 -9.58 -19.53 -12.51
N MET A 393 -9.08 -18.50 -13.20
CA MET A 393 -8.61 -17.27 -12.54
C MET A 393 -9.77 -16.44 -11.95
N ILE A 394 -10.90 -16.36 -12.66
CA ILE A 394 -12.09 -15.63 -12.21
C ILE A 394 -12.71 -16.30 -10.98
N ARG A 395 -12.73 -17.64 -10.94
CA ARG A 395 -13.21 -18.40 -9.78
C ARG A 395 -12.44 -18.07 -8.50
N LEU A 396 -11.11 -17.92 -8.62
CA LEU A 396 -10.25 -17.51 -7.50
C LEU A 396 -10.51 -16.05 -7.11
N LEU A 397 -10.66 -15.16 -8.09
CA LEU A 397 -10.92 -13.75 -7.83
C LEU A 397 -12.24 -13.52 -7.09
N ASN A 398 -13.29 -14.26 -7.43
CA ASN A 398 -14.64 -14.05 -6.88
C ASN A 398 -14.85 -14.65 -5.47
N GLN A 399 -13.77 -14.99 -4.77
CA GLN A 399 -13.82 -15.43 -3.37
C GLN A 399 -13.11 -14.43 -2.45
N PRO A 400 -13.63 -14.17 -1.25
CA PRO A 400 -12.89 -13.45 -0.21
C PRO A 400 -11.57 -14.16 0.08
N ILE A 401 -10.48 -13.40 0.24
CA ILE A 401 -9.15 -13.98 0.40
C ILE A 401 -9.10 -14.87 1.65
N SER A 402 -9.88 -14.57 2.69
CA SER A 402 -9.99 -15.38 3.91
C SER A 402 -10.59 -16.78 3.73
N LYS A 403 -11.26 -17.05 2.60
CA LYS A 403 -11.84 -18.36 2.26
C LYS A 403 -10.94 -19.20 1.36
N ILE A 404 -9.76 -18.68 1.01
CA ILE A 404 -8.81 -19.39 0.18
C ILE A 404 -8.00 -20.31 1.09
N ASP A 405 -8.29 -21.61 0.99
CA ASP A 405 -7.55 -22.63 1.72
C ASP A 405 -6.09 -22.67 1.21
N ALA A 406 -5.14 -22.64 2.14
CA ALA A 406 -3.71 -22.71 1.84
C ALA A 406 -3.24 -24.09 1.35
N THR A 407 -4.16 -25.00 1.01
CA THR A 407 -3.90 -26.40 0.70
C THR A 407 -4.90 -26.95 -0.32
N GLN A 408 -4.79 -26.47 -1.56
CA GLN A 408 -5.11 -27.29 -2.73
C GLN A 408 -4.01 -27.01 -3.76
N SER A 409 -2.93 -27.79 -3.67
CA SER A 409 -2.15 -28.11 -4.86
C SER A 409 -3.08 -28.90 -5.75
N ASP A 410 -3.64 -28.25 -6.77
CA ASP A 410 -4.22 -28.99 -7.88
C ASP A 410 -3.05 -29.76 -8.50
N ALA A 411 -3.11 -31.09 -8.34
CA ALA A 411 -2.10 -32.06 -8.74
C ALA A 411 -2.02 -32.20 -10.26
#